data_AF-A0A922XHZ0-F1
#
_entry.id   AF-A0A922XHZ0-F1
#
_cell.length_a   1.000
_cell.length_b   1.000
_cell.length_c   1.000
_cell.angle_alpha   90.00
_cell.angle_beta   90.00
_cell.angle_gamma   90.00
#
_symmetry.space_group_name_H-M   'P 1'
#
loop_
_entity.id
_entity.type
_entity.pdbx_description
1 polymer ?
#
loop_
_entity_poly.entity_id
_entity_poly.type
_entity_poly.pdbx_seq_one_letter_code
_entity_poly.pdbx_strand_id
1 'polypeptide(L)'
;MRTIRRTKAFTLIEILIVVVILGILAAIVIPQFTRASQEAQTGNVATQLQTIRSQIELYRIRNNGNYPPSLDSGSFDDFLTPPAGQEPYLRSAPRNPRNNSDVISAGIDTSAASTNGWYWDAATSVFGATRFDEELGQWVDDPAYAGTGVNAGATGAAANP
;
A
#
# COMPACT_ATOMS: atom_id res chain seq x y z
N MET A 1 25.35 64.82 -4.54
CA MET A 1 26.20 63.63 -4.75
C MET A 1 25.30 62.41 -4.83
N ARG A 2 25.32 61.68 -5.97
CA ARG A 2 24.48 60.49 -6.19
C ARG A 2 25.35 59.25 -5.99
N THR A 3 25.19 58.55 -4.89
CA THR A 3 25.94 57.33 -4.56
C THR A 3 25.49 56.19 -5.47
N ILE A 4 26.36 55.78 -6.40
CA ILE A 4 26.13 54.61 -7.26
C ILE A 4 26.25 53.37 -6.37
N ARG A 5 25.13 52.72 -6.07
CA ARG A 5 25.13 51.42 -5.38
C ARG A 5 25.72 50.38 -6.33
N ARG A 6 26.84 49.76 -5.97
CA ARG A 6 27.34 48.57 -6.69
C ARG A 6 26.37 47.42 -6.44
N THR A 7 25.63 47.02 -7.46
CA THR A 7 24.93 45.73 -7.48
C THR A 7 25.98 44.62 -7.51
N LYS A 8 25.96 43.72 -6.53
CA LYS A 8 26.80 42.51 -6.56
C LYS A 8 26.30 41.62 -7.70
N ALA A 9 27.14 41.42 -8.72
CA ALA A 9 26.88 40.45 -9.77
C ALA A 9 27.34 39.07 -9.27
N PHE A 10 26.47 38.07 -9.37
CA PHE A 10 26.83 36.67 -9.10
C PHE A 10 27.85 36.18 -10.12
N THR A 11 28.84 35.42 -9.67
CA THR A 11 29.85 34.85 -10.57
C THR A 11 29.37 33.50 -11.12
N LEU A 12 29.72 33.18 -12.37
CA LEU A 12 29.37 31.88 -12.98
C LEU A 12 29.95 30.70 -12.18
N ILE A 13 31.14 30.87 -11.63
CA ILE A 13 31.81 29.84 -10.84
C ILE A 13 31.08 29.54 -9.52
N GLU A 14 30.42 30.54 -8.93
CA GLU A 14 29.67 30.40 -7.69
C GLU A 14 28.40 29.56 -7.91
N ILE A 15 27.71 29.77 -9.03
CA ILE A 15 26.60 28.88 -9.42
C ILE A 15 27.09 27.49 -9.82
N LEU A 16 28.24 27.37 -10.49
CA LEU A 16 28.81 26.08 -10.89
C LEU A 16 29.11 25.17 -9.68
N ILE A 17 29.77 25.70 -8.65
CA ILE A 17 30.10 24.91 -7.46
C ILE A 17 28.83 24.47 -6.73
N VAL A 18 27.83 25.36 -6.63
CA VAL A 18 26.56 25.05 -5.97
C VAL A 18 25.83 23.90 -6.67
N VAL A 19 25.71 23.93 -8.01
CA VAL A 19 25.01 22.84 -8.73
C VAL A 19 25.76 21.52 -8.68
N VAL A 20 27.11 21.56 -8.61
CA VAL A 20 27.93 20.35 -8.44
C VAL A 20 27.67 19.72 -7.07
N ILE A 21 27.68 20.52 -6.00
CA ILE A 21 27.40 20.02 -4.64
C ILE A 21 25.96 19.48 -4.56
N LEU A 22 24.97 20.20 -5.11
CA LEU A 22 23.59 19.73 -5.16
C LEU A 22 23.43 18.43 -5.95
N GLY A 23 24.18 18.26 -7.05
CA GLY A 23 24.19 17.02 -7.83
C GLY A 23 24.72 15.82 -7.04
N ILE A 24 25.82 16.00 -6.30
CA ILE A 24 26.41 14.95 -5.44
C ILE A 24 25.43 14.56 -4.33
N LEU A 25 24.82 15.54 -3.66
CA LEU A 25 23.85 15.29 -2.60
C LEU A 25 22.61 14.56 -3.14
N ALA A 26 22.06 15.00 -4.28
CA ALA A 26 20.91 14.38 -4.90
C ALA A 26 21.16 12.90 -5.26
N ALA A 27 22.35 12.57 -5.77
CA ALA A 27 22.72 11.20 -6.14
C ALA A 27 22.68 10.21 -4.95
N ILE A 28 22.96 10.68 -3.73
CA ILE A 28 22.93 9.85 -2.52
C ILE A 28 21.52 9.82 -1.90
N VAL A 29 20.85 10.98 -1.84
CA VAL A 29 19.58 11.12 -1.12
C VAL A 29 18.41 10.45 -1.85
N ILE A 30 18.33 10.55 -3.17
CA ILE A 30 17.21 9.99 -3.97
C ILE A 30 17.05 8.47 -3.78
N PRO A 31 18.09 7.63 -3.93
CA PRO A 31 17.93 6.18 -3.73
C PRO A 31 17.61 5.82 -2.29
N GLN A 32 18.18 6.54 -1.30
CA GLN A 32 17.88 6.33 0.11
C GLN A 32 16.40 6.64 0.44
N PHE A 33 15.88 7.76 -0.05
CA PHE A 33 14.49 8.15 0.14
C PHE A 33 13.52 7.14 -0.50
N THR A 34 13.86 6.66 -1.70
CA THR A 34 13.05 5.65 -2.41
C THR A 34 12.93 4.36 -1.59
N ARG A 35 14.03 3.86 -1.02
CA ARG A 35 14.03 2.67 -0.15
C ARG A 35 13.23 2.87 1.13
N ALA A 36 13.44 4.00 1.81
CA ALA A 36 12.69 4.33 3.02
C ALA A 36 11.17 4.43 2.75
N SER A 37 10.78 4.97 1.59
CA SER A 37 9.38 5.01 1.18
C SER A 37 8.80 3.62 0.93
N GLN A 38 9.55 2.71 0.28
CA GLN A 38 9.13 1.33 0.07
C GLN A 38 8.95 0.57 1.39
N GLU A 39 9.90 0.71 2.32
CA GLU A 39 9.83 0.09 3.65
C GLU A 39 8.62 0.59 4.45
N ALA A 40 8.33 1.89 4.39
CA ALA A 40 7.12 2.45 4.98
C ALA A 40 5.83 1.90 4.34
N GLN A 41 5.80 1.71 3.01
CA GLN A 41 4.67 1.09 2.31
C GLN A 41 4.44 -0.36 2.78
N THR A 42 5.52 -1.14 2.94
CA THR A 42 5.47 -2.51 3.46
C THR A 42 4.94 -2.58 4.90
N GLY A 43 5.43 -1.71 5.80
CA GLY A 43 4.92 -1.65 7.17
C GLY A 43 3.44 -1.25 7.24
N ASN A 44 3.04 -0.31 6.39
CA ASN A 44 1.65 0.15 6.30
C ASN A 44 0.71 -0.95 5.79
N VAL A 45 1.08 -1.69 4.74
CA VAL A 45 0.21 -2.76 4.20
C VAL A 45 0.04 -3.88 5.21
N ALA A 46 1.09 -4.29 5.92
CA ALA A 46 1.00 -5.31 6.97
C ALA A 46 0.01 -4.91 8.08
N THR A 47 0.10 -3.65 8.54
CA THR A 47 -0.81 -3.11 9.57
C THR A 47 -2.25 -3.02 9.08
N GLN A 48 -2.44 -2.59 7.83
CA GLN A 48 -3.76 -2.52 7.19
C GLN A 48 -4.37 -3.92 7.03
N LEU A 49 -3.61 -4.92 6.58
CA LEU A 49 -4.08 -6.29 6.43
C LEU A 49 -4.55 -6.89 7.76
N GLN A 50 -3.76 -6.71 8.84
CA GLN A 50 -4.16 -7.15 10.17
C GLN A 50 -5.48 -6.49 10.60
N THR A 51 -5.59 -5.18 10.40
CA THR A 51 -6.80 -4.42 10.76
C THR A 51 -8.01 -4.91 9.95
N ILE A 52 -7.89 -5.01 8.63
CA ILE A 52 -8.99 -5.43 7.75
C ILE A 52 -9.43 -6.85 8.09
N ARG A 53 -8.50 -7.81 8.22
CA ARG A 53 -8.81 -9.20 8.59
C ARG A 53 -9.54 -9.28 9.93
N SER A 54 -9.12 -8.50 10.93
CA SER A 54 -9.84 -8.44 12.21
C SER A 54 -11.28 -7.94 12.07
N GLN A 55 -11.52 -6.97 11.18
CA GLN A 55 -12.86 -6.45 10.92
C GLN A 55 -13.72 -7.44 10.12
N ILE A 56 -13.11 -8.17 9.18
CA ILE A 56 -13.77 -9.27 8.45
C ILE A 56 -14.26 -10.33 9.44
N GLU A 57 -13.42 -10.78 10.37
CA GLU A 57 -13.83 -11.77 11.37
C GLU A 57 -14.86 -11.22 12.35
N LEU A 58 -14.76 -9.94 12.76
CA LEU A 58 -15.79 -9.30 13.58
C LEU A 58 -17.15 -9.25 12.88
N TYR A 59 -17.17 -8.90 11.59
CA TYR A 59 -18.38 -8.92 10.78
C TYR A 59 -18.97 -10.33 10.74
N ARG A 60 -18.12 -11.34 10.48
CA ARG A 60 -18.51 -12.75 10.42
C ARG A 60 -19.18 -13.22 11.70
N ILE A 61 -18.60 -12.90 12.86
CA ILE A 61 -19.17 -13.27 14.17
C ILE A 61 -20.55 -12.65 14.38
N ARG A 62 -20.74 -11.40 13.97
CA ARG A 62 -22.01 -10.66 14.16
C ARG A 62 -23.08 -11.04 13.15
N ASN A 63 -22.70 -11.54 11.98
CA ASN A 63 -23.60 -11.86 10.87
C ASN A 63 -23.72 -13.39 10.66
N ASN A 64 -23.84 -14.14 11.76
CA ASN A 64 -24.13 -15.58 11.76
C ASN A 64 -23.14 -16.44 10.95
N GLY A 65 -21.86 -16.07 10.94
CA GLY A 65 -20.82 -16.81 10.23
C GLY A 65 -20.64 -16.40 8.76
N ASN A 66 -21.42 -15.44 8.26
CA ASN A 66 -21.34 -14.98 6.87
C ASN A 66 -20.29 -13.87 6.73
N TYR A 67 -19.46 -13.98 5.69
CA TYR A 67 -18.57 -12.90 5.28
C TYR A 67 -19.36 -11.74 4.65
N PRO A 68 -18.83 -10.51 4.68
CA PRO A 68 -19.48 -9.36 4.04
C PRO A 68 -19.57 -9.56 2.51
N PRO A 69 -20.79 -9.59 1.92
CA PRO A 69 -20.97 -9.77 0.47
C PRO A 69 -20.31 -8.68 -0.37
N SER A 70 -20.04 -7.50 0.19
CA SER A 70 -19.34 -6.42 -0.51
C SER A 70 -17.93 -6.82 -0.93
N LEU A 71 -17.29 -7.75 -0.21
CA LEU A 71 -15.96 -8.28 -0.57
C LEU A 71 -15.97 -8.98 -1.94
N ASP A 72 -17.02 -9.74 -2.23
CA ASP A 72 -17.20 -10.41 -3.52
C ASP A 72 -17.55 -9.41 -4.65
N SER A 73 -18.21 -8.30 -4.29
CA SER A 73 -18.52 -7.20 -5.22
C SER A 73 -17.36 -6.24 -5.46
N GLY A 74 -16.27 -6.40 -4.72
CA GLY A 74 -15.05 -5.59 -4.88
C GLY A 74 -14.99 -4.31 -4.05
N SER A 75 -15.77 -4.20 -2.98
CA SER A 75 -15.91 -2.96 -2.18
C SER A 75 -15.93 -3.20 -0.67
N PHE A 76 -15.75 -2.11 0.10
CA PHE A 76 -15.83 -2.11 1.57
C PHE A 76 -17.18 -1.64 2.11
N ASP A 77 -18.22 -1.57 1.29
CA ASP A 77 -19.48 -0.90 1.63
C ASP A 77 -20.16 -1.50 2.87
N ASP A 78 -20.13 -2.83 3.06
CA ASP A 78 -20.72 -3.49 4.23
C ASP A 78 -19.98 -3.17 5.54
N PHE A 79 -18.72 -2.75 5.47
CA PHE A 79 -17.97 -2.33 6.65
C PHE A 79 -18.27 -0.87 7.03
N LEU A 80 -18.59 -0.05 6.04
CA LEU A 80 -18.87 1.39 6.21
C LEU A 80 -20.34 1.64 6.57
N THR A 81 -21.24 0.86 5.95
CA THR A 81 -22.69 0.95 6.13
C THR A 81 -23.23 -0.45 6.45
N PRO A 82 -22.95 -0.97 7.66
CA PRO A 82 -23.37 -2.33 8.02
C PRO A 82 -24.89 -2.43 8.19
N PRO A 83 -25.44 -3.66 8.27
CA PRO A 83 -26.85 -3.90 8.53
C PRO A 83 -27.36 -3.17 9.79
N ALA A 84 -28.64 -2.81 9.79
CA ALA A 84 -29.26 -1.99 10.83
C ALA A 84 -28.98 -2.52 12.25
N GLY A 85 -28.53 -1.62 13.13
CA GLY A 85 -28.19 -1.95 14.52
C GLY A 85 -26.72 -2.31 14.76
N GLN A 86 -25.86 -2.19 13.76
CA GLN A 86 -24.41 -2.36 13.89
C GLN A 86 -23.70 -1.02 13.65
N GLU A 87 -22.65 -0.74 14.41
CA GLU A 87 -21.75 0.40 14.16
C GLU A 87 -20.79 0.07 13.02
N PRO A 88 -20.32 1.05 12.24
CA PRO A 88 -19.33 0.84 11.18
C PRO A 88 -18.07 0.14 11.71
N TYR A 89 -17.66 -0.91 11.01
CA TYR A 89 -16.45 -1.68 11.30
C TYR A 89 -15.18 -0.94 10.88
N LEU A 90 -15.29 -0.14 9.83
CA LEU A 90 -14.23 0.70 9.31
C LEU A 90 -14.71 2.16 9.28
N ARG A 91 -13.78 3.08 9.53
CA ARG A 91 -14.05 4.53 9.43
C ARG A 91 -14.02 5.03 7.98
N SER A 92 -13.29 4.34 7.12
CA SER A 92 -13.13 4.66 5.70
C SER A 92 -12.58 3.44 4.98
N ALA A 93 -12.85 3.33 3.67
CA ALA A 93 -12.26 2.30 2.84
C ALA A 93 -10.72 2.42 2.85
N PRO A 94 -9.99 1.37 3.27
CA PRO A 94 -8.54 1.41 3.33
C PRO A 94 -7.98 1.43 1.91
N ARG A 95 -7.06 2.36 1.65
CA ARG A 95 -6.34 2.46 0.38
C ARG A 95 -5.01 1.74 0.50
N ASN A 96 -4.72 0.88 -0.47
CA ASN A 96 -3.44 0.18 -0.55
C ASN A 96 -2.30 1.22 -0.73
N PRO A 97 -1.23 1.17 0.08
CA PRO A 97 -0.14 2.13 0.03
C PRO A 97 0.69 2.11 -1.27
N ARG A 98 0.58 1.05 -2.09
CA ARG A 98 1.32 0.89 -3.35
C ARG A 98 0.67 1.61 -4.52
N ASN A 99 -0.64 1.49 -4.68
CA ASN A 99 -1.39 2.01 -5.83
C ASN A 99 -2.54 2.96 -5.45
N ASN A 100 -2.70 3.27 -4.15
CA ASN A 100 -3.74 4.14 -3.61
C ASN A 100 -5.19 3.71 -3.94
N SER A 101 -5.38 2.43 -4.27
CA SER A 101 -6.67 1.86 -4.61
C SER A 101 -7.34 1.23 -3.38
N ASP A 102 -8.65 1.43 -3.27
CA ASP A 102 -9.57 0.82 -2.32
C ASP A 102 -10.41 -0.31 -2.93
N VAL A 103 -10.19 -0.62 -4.22
CA VAL A 103 -10.93 -1.68 -4.91
C VAL A 103 -10.39 -3.05 -4.54
N ILE A 104 -11.31 -3.98 -4.28
CA ILE A 104 -11.04 -5.38 -3.99
C ILE A 104 -11.27 -6.21 -5.26
N SER A 105 -10.32 -7.07 -5.63
CA SER A 105 -10.49 -8.05 -6.70
C SER A 105 -11.11 -9.34 -6.15
N ALA A 106 -11.98 -9.97 -6.94
CA ALA A 106 -12.38 -11.34 -6.69
C ALA A 106 -11.20 -12.29 -7.04
N GLY A 107 -10.70 -12.99 -6.04
CA GLY A 107 -9.52 -13.84 -6.15
C GLY A 107 -8.22 -13.06 -6.38
N ILE A 108 -7.12 -13.81 -6.43
CA ILE A 108 -5.77 -13.27 -6.58
C ILE A 108 -5.59 -12.65 -7.97
N ASP A 109 -5.40 -11.33 -8.04
CA ASP A 109 -5.07 -10.63 -9.29
C ASP A 109 -3.60 -10.86 -9.66
N THR A 110 -3.39 -11.57 -10.77
CA THR A 110 -2.06 -11.92 -11.31
C THR A 110 -1.58 -10.93 -12.38
N SER A 111 -2.35 -9.87 -12.66
CA SER A 111 -2.05 -8.93 -13.74
C SER A 111 -0.95 -7.93 -13.37
N ALA A 112 -0.12 -7.57 -14.35
CA ALA A 112 0.96 -6.57 -14.20
C ALA A 112 0.47 -5.12 -13.99
N ALA A 113 -0.81 -4.85 -14.28
CA ALA A 113 -1.40 -3.51 -14.31
C ALA A 113 -2.61 -3.36 -13.36
N SER A 114 -2.60 -4.05 -12.21
CA SER A 114 -3.78 -4.12 -11.34
C SER A 114 -4.21 -2.74 -10.84
N THR A 115 -5.40 -2.31 -11.25
CA THR A 115 -6.12 -1.17 -10.65
C THR A 115 -6.62 -1.51 -9.23
N ASN A 116 -6.62 -2.80 -8.87
CA ASN A 116 -7.10 -3.30 -7.60
C ASN A 116 -6.04 -3.13 -6.49
N GLY A 117 -6.44 -2.61 -5.34
CA GLY A 117 -5.57 -2.52 -4.17
C GLY A 117 -5.55 -3.80 -3.36
N TRP A 118 -6.68 -4.50 -3.30
CA TRP A 118 -6.86 -5.66 -2.43
C TRP A 118 -7.39 -6.84 -3.22
N TYR A 119 -7.35 -8.02 -2.63
CA TYR A 119 -8.06 -9.18 -3.13
C TYR A 119 -8.78 -9.91 -2.01
N TRP A 120 -9.91 -10.52 -2.38
CA TRP A 120 -10.68 -11.42 -1.55
C TRP A 120 -10.91 -12.70 -2.32
N ASP A 121 -10.45 -13.82 -1.77
CA ASP A 121 -10.76 -15.14 -2.29
C ASP A 121 -11.81 -15.83 -1.41
N ALA A 122 -13.05 -15.87 -1.89
CA ALA A 122 -14.16 -16.52 -1.21
C ALA A 122 -13.99 -18.04 -1.06
N ALA A 123 -13.21 -18.69 -1.94
CA ALA A 123 -13.00 -20.13 -1.87
C ALA A 123 -12.08 -20.51 -0.70
N THR A 124 -11.07 -19.69 -0.42
CA THR A 124 -10.11 -19.90 0.67
C THR A 124 -10.39 -19.04 1.90
N SER A 125 -11.35 -18.10 1.83
CA SER A 125 -11.63 -17.10 2.85
C SER A 125 -10.40 -16.23 3.20
N VAL A 126 -9.54 -15.99 2.20
CA VAL A 126 -8.31 -15.21 2.37
C VAL A 126 -8.51 -13.81 1.83
N PHE A 127 -8.24 -12.82 2.68
CA PHE A 127 -8.09 -11.42 2.27
C PHE A 127 -6.60 -11.07 2.21
N GLY A 128 -6.16 -10.39 1.16
CA GLY A 128 -4.76 -9.96 1.00
C GLY A 128 -4.59 -8.70 0.17
N ALA A 129 -3.35 -8.23 0.08
CA ALA A 129 -2.99 -7.07 -0.73
C ALA A 129 -2.52 -7.51 -2.11
N THR A 130 -3.03 -6.84 -3.14
CA THR A 130 -2.66 -7.15 -4.52
C THR A 130 -1.18 -6.83 -4.75
N ARG A 131 -0.44 -7.76 -5.35
CA ARG A 131 1.02 -7.66 -5.62
C ARG A 131 1.89 -7.59 -4.36
N PHE A 132 1.39 -8.01 -3.21
CA PHE A 132 2.19 -8.10 -1.98
C PHE A 132 2.41 -9.57 -1.61
N ASP A 133 3.66 -9.93 -1.40
CA ASP A 133 4.08 -11.21 -0.86
C ASP A 133 4.24 -11.07 0.65
N GLU A 134 3.29 -11.63 1.41
CA GLU A 134 3.27 -11.53 2.87
C GLU A 134 4.34 -12.41 3.54
N GLU A 135 4.80 -13.47 2.86
CA GLU A 135 5.82 -14.37 3.38
C GLU A 135 7.20 -13.70 3.35
N LEU A 136 7.49 -13.01 2.25
CA LEU A 136 8.74 -12.28 2.09
C LEU A 136 8.67 -10.83 2.60
N GLY A 137 7.46 -10.30 2.82
CA GLY A 137 7.25 -8.89 3.14
C GLY A 137 7.66 -7.97 1.99
N GLN A 138 7.49 -8.42 0.75
CA GLN A 138 7.99 -7.74 -0.45
C GLN A 138 6.90 -7.50 -1.47
N TRP A 139 7.02 -6.41 -2.22
CA TRP A 139 6.17 -6.16 -3.38
C TRP A 139 6.67 -6.96 -4.57
N VAL A 140 5.77 -7.62 -5.29
CA VAL A 140 6.11 -8.46 -6.45
C VAL A 140 6.72 -7.65 -7.61
N ASP A 141 6.43 -6.35 -7.68
CA ASP A 141 7.02 -5.39 -8.63
C ASP A 141 8.32 -4.72 -8.16
N ASP A 142 8.84 -5.06 -6.98
CA ASP A 142 10.14 -4.57 -6.52
C ASP A 142 11.29 -5.25 -7.30
N PRO A 143 12.28 -4.51 -7.83
CA PRO A 143 13.49 -5.08 -8.42
C PRO A 143 14.24 -6.09 -7.53
N ALA A 144 14.07 -6.00 -6.20
CA ALA A 144 14.68 -6.92 -5.23
C ALA A 144 13.80 -8.14 -4.89
N TYR A 145 12.62 -8.30 -5.53
CA TYR A 145 11.73 -9.42 -5.27
C TYR A 145 12.40 -10.75 -5.61
N ALA A 146 12.53 -11.61 -4.61
CA ALA A 146 13.23 -12.90 -4.72
C ALA A 146 12.27 -14.10 -4.86
N GLY A 147 10.96 -13.87 -4.80
CA GLY A 147 9.95 -14.92 -4.90
C GLY A 147 9.63 -15.33 -6.34
N THR A 148 8.87 -16.42 -6.50
CA THR A 148 8.44 -16.93 -7.81
C THR A 148 7.13 -16.34 -8.31
N GLY A 149 6.52 -15.44 -7.54
CA GLY A 149 5.43 -14.56 -7.96
C GLY A 149 4.08 -15.25 -8.19
N VAL A 150 3.19 -15.16 -7.20
CA VAL A 150 1.75 -14.80 -7.30
C VAL A 150 1.23 -14.66 -5.85
N ASN A 151 1.23 -13.43 -5.31
CA ASN A 151 0.61 -13.02 -4.03
C ASN A 151 0.45 -14.15 -3.00
N ALA A 152 1.52 -14.42 -2.22
CA ALA A 152 1.58 -15.48 -1.21
C ALA A 152 0.70 -15.19 0.02
N GLY A 153 -0.61 -15.04 -0.16
CA GLY A 153 -1.59 -15.13 0.92
C GLY A 153 -2.30 -16.49 1.00
N ALA A 154 -2.03 -17.42 0.08
CA ALA A 154 -2.70 -18.73 0.05
C ALA A 154 -2.02 -19.83 0.89
N THR A 155 -0.85 -19.60 1.50
CA THR A 155 -0.07 -20.68 2.17
C THR A 155 -0.13 -20.67 3.70
N GLY A 156 -1.07 -19.93 4.32
CA GLY A 156 -1.11 -19.78 5.79
C GLY A 156 -2.44 -20.04 6.53
N ALA A 157 -3.58 -20.19 5.84
CA ALA A 157 -4.89 -20.29 6.50
C ALA A 157 -5.49 -21.71 6.54
N ALA A 158 -4.67 -22.75 6.30
CA ALA A 158 -5.07 -24.15 6.46
C ALA A 158 -4.33 -24.81 7.63
N ALA A 159 -4.42 -24.25 8.83
CA ALA A 159 -4.04 -24.96 10.06
C ALA A 159 -4.64 -24.30 11.32
N ASN A 160 -5.92 -24.56 11.60
CA ASN A 160 -6.32 -25.07 12.92
C ASN A 160 -7.74 -25.67 12.86
N PRO A 161 -7.97 -26.91 13.35
CA PRO A 161 -9.30 -27.48 13.52
C PRO A 161 -10.14 -26.76 14.60
#